data_AF-A0ABF7PTR5-F1
#
_entry.id   AF-A0ABF7PTR5-F1
#
_cell.length_a   1.000
_cell.length_b   1.000
_cell.length_c   1.000
_cell.angle_alpha   90.00
_cell.angle_beta   90.00
_cell.angle_gamma   90.00
#
_symmetry.space_group_name_H-M   'P 1'
#
loop_
_entity.id
_entity.type
_entity.pdbx_description
1 polymer ?
#
loop_
_entity_poly.entity_id
_entity_poly.type
_entity_poly.pdbx_seq_one_letter_code
_entity_poly.pdbx_strand_id
1 'polypeptide(L)'
;MKKKNILFLILIVVVITASFLLGKKSGFNKAESIHESELRILEQSKLSQTPEDSLNCRPEVNPNKDNYVIGYGSLMNKDSRQITVPNATYAAPILVSSFERLWASRGEKSRATFLLAVPNKGYAMNAIYYKADAKDISATDLREASYCRVKIPRKDIVPLGIKSLPKGDFWMYVKDFKDAEFPNKDYPILQTYADTFMTGCLQTQAEFNLTEFGKLCFDTTYNWDLANWLYDRSNPRYSRYSQDTEKYRPQIDKIIRRLTFDDDPL
;
A
#
# COMPACT_ATOMS: atom_id res chain seq x y z
N MET A 1 59.79 -32.38 22.75
CA MET A 1 58.85 -31.88 21.71
C MET A 1 57.38 -31.78 22.15
N LYS A 2 57.02 -31.56 23.44
CA LYS A 2 55.59 -31.55 23.88
C LYS A 2 55.04 -30.23 24.46
N LYS A 3 55.87 -29.29 24.94
CA LYS A 3 55.39 -28.01 25.54
C LYS A 3 55.03 -26.91 24.53
N LYS A 4 55.75 -26.78 23.41
CA LYS A 4 55.47 -25.75 22.38
C LYS A 4 54.12 -25.97 21.67
N ASN A 5 53.71 -27.22 21.45
CA ASN A 5 52.44 -27.54 20.78
C ASN A 5 51.21 -27.26 21.66
N ILE A 6 51.34 -27.39 22.99
CA ILE A 6 50.24 -27.09 23.93
C ILE A 6 50.01 -25.58 24.03
N LEU A 7 51.08 -24.78 24.10
CA LEU A 7 50.97 -23.31 24.17
C LEU A 7 50.35 -22.73 22.89
N PHE A 8 50.69 -23.31 21.74
CA PHE A 8 50.12 -22.92 20.44
C PHE A 8 48.63 -23.25 20.33
N LEU A 9 48.21 -24.42 20.85
CA LEU A 9 46.80 -24.83 20.84
C LEU A 9 45.93 -23.94 21.75
N ILE A 10 46.43 -23.58 22.93
CA ILE A 10 45.74 -22.67 23.86
C ILE A 10 45.56 -21.28 23.22
N LEU A 11 46.60 -20.77 22.55
CA LEU A 11 46.53 -19.47 21.89
C LEU A 11 45.47 -19.45 20.76
N ILE A 12 45.37 -20.52 19.97
CA ILE A 12 44.35 -20.66 18.92
C ILE A 12 42.94 -20.69 19.52
N VAL A 13 42.72 -21.46 20.60
CA VAL A 13 41.41 -21.54 21.27
C VAL A 13 41.01 -20.19 21.87
N VAL A 14 41.95 -19.43 22.44
CA VAL A 14 41.69 -18.08 22.97
C VAL A 14 41.35 -17.12 21.84
N VAL A 15 42.04 -17.17 20.69
CA VAL A 15 41.74 -16.32 19.54
C VAL A 15 40.37 -16.65 18.93
N ILE A 16 40.02 -17.94 18.82
CA ILE A 16 38.72 -18.37 18.30
C ILE A 16 37.58 -17.95 19.24
N THR A 17 37.74 -18.17 20.56
CA THR A 17 36.72 -17.79 21.54
C THR A 17 36.56 -16.27 21.65
N ALA A 18 37.65 -15.52 21.61
CA ALA A 18 37.61 -14.05 21.56
C ALA A 18 36.93 -13.56 20.26
N SER A 19 37.26 -14.13 19.11
CA SER A 19 36.62 -13.78 17.82
C SER A 19 35.13 -14.12 17.80
N PHE A 20 34.74 -15.24 18.42
CA PHE A 20 33.34 -15.66 18.56
C PHE A 20 32.55 -14.72 19.49
N LEU A 21 33.14 -14.35 20.63
CA LEU A 21 32.53 -13.39 21.57
C LEU A 21 32.42 -11.98 20.97
N LEU A 22 33.45 -11.53 20.25
CA LEU A 22 33.44 -10.26 19.50
C LEU A 22 32.38 -10.28 18.39
N GLY A 23 32.29 -11.38 17.62
CA GLY A 23 31.26 -11.56 16.59
C GLY A 23 29.85 -11.57 17.17
N LYS A 24 29.63 -12.23 18.31
CA LYS A 24 28.34 -12.24 19.01
C LYS A 24 27.94 -10.86 19.55
N LYS A 25 28.90 -10.12 20.13
CA LYS A 25 28.67 -8.74 20.62
C LYS A 25 28.41 -7.76 19.47
N SER A 26 29.16 -7.88 18.38
CA SER A 26 28.93 -7.08 17.16
C SER A 26 27.57 -7.40 16.52
N GLY A 27 27.17 -8.67 16.50
CA GLY A 27 25.86 -9.09 16.00
C GLY A 27 24.71 -8.56 16.86
N PHE A 28 24.85 -8.60 18.19
CA PHE A 28 23.88 -8.03 19.13
C PHE A 28 23.73 -6.52 18.95
N ASN A 29 24.84 -5.78 18.93
CA ASN A 29 24.81 -4.33 18.72
C ASN A 29 24.19 -3.95 17.36
N LYS A 30 24.43 -4.75 16.31
CA LYS A 30 23.84 -4.53 14.99
C LYS A 30 22.33 -4.77 15.01
N ALA A 31 21.87 -5.87 15.62
CA ALA A 31 20.45 -6.18 15.77
C ALA A 31 19.72 -5.12 16.61
N GLU A 32 20.33 -4.68 17.72
CA GLU A 32 19.81 -3.59 18.56
C GLU A 32 19.73 -2.27 17.79
N SER A 33 20.76 -1.93 16.99
CA SER A 33 20.72 -0.72 16.15
C SER A 33 19.64 -0.76 15.05
N ILE A 34 19.39 -1.94 14.47
CA ILE A 34 18.32 -2.14 13.49
C ILE A 34 16.97 -1.96 14.19
N HIS A 35 16.78 -2.61 15.34
CA HIS A 35 15.55 -2.50 16.12
C HIS A 35 15.26 -1.06 16.58
N GLU A 36 16.26 -0.35 17.07
CA GLU A 36 16.16 1.07 17.45
C GLU A 36 15.86 2.00 16.27
N SER A 37 16.35 1.66 15.07
CA SER A 37 16.02 2.39 13.86
C SER A 37 14.58 2.11 13.40
N GLU A 38 14.12 0.86 13.50
CA GLU A 38 12.73 0.47 13.22
C GLU A 38 11.74 1.13 14.18
N LEU A 39 12.05 1.14 15.48
CA LEU A 39 11.23 1.81 16.50
C LEU A 39 11.15 3.31 16.27
N ARG A 40 12.26 3.97 15.90
CA ARG A 40 12.25 5.40 15.55
C ARG A 40 11.47 5.70 14.28
N ILE A 41 11.55 4.85 13.26
CA ILE A 41 10.72 4.96 12.06
C ILE A 41 9.24 4.81 12.42
N LEU A 42 8.90 3.85 13.28
CA LEU A 42 7.55 3.63 13.79
C LEU A 42 7.03 4.77 14.69
N GLU A 43 7.91 5.49 15.38
CA GLU A 43 7.53 6.67 16.17
C GLU A 43 7.43 7.94 15.30
N GLN A 44 8.33 8.12 14.33
CA GLN A 44 8.21 9.21 13.34
C GLN A 44 7.00 9.06 12.43
N SER A 45 6.58 7.84 12.11
CA SER A 45 5.34 7.60 11.37
C SER A 45 4.10 7.90 12.20
N LYS A 46 4.18 7.89 13.55
CA LYS A 46 3.06 8.30 14.43
C LYS A 46 2.85 9.82 14.48
N LEU A 47 3.87 10.63 14.18
CA LEU A 47 3.70 12.07 13.99
C LEU A 47 2.95 12.34 12.68
N SER A 48 1.86 13.09 12.75
CA SER A 48 1.07 13.48 11.58
C SER A 48 1.97 14.20 10.57
N GLN A 49 2.15 13.58 9.39
CA GLN A 49 2.88 14.15 8.24
C GLN A 49 1.92 14.73 7.19
N THR A 50 0.65 14.83 7.56
CA THR A 50 -0.45 15.35 6.76
C THR A 50 -0.09 16.77 6.33
N PRO A 51 -0.11 17.10 5.02
CA PRO A 51 0.23 18.44 4.55
C PRO A 51 -0.57 19.50 5.31
N GLU A 52 -0.02 20.68 5.57
CA GLU A 52 -0.66 21.72 6.40
C GLU A 52 -2.12 22.05 5.97
N ASP A 53 -2.44 21.92 4.67
CA ASP A 53 -3.78 22.11 4.08
C ASP A 53 -4.77 20.93 4.33
N SER A 54 -4.32 19.82 4.89
CA SER A 54 -5.13 18.63 5.19
C SER A 54 -5.87 18.69 6.53
N LEU A 55 -5.62 19.75 7.32
CA LEU A 55 -6.37 20.04 8.55
C LEU A 55 -7.87 20.20 8.29
N ASN A 56 -8.25 20.58 7.06
CA ASN A 56 -9.65 20.65 6.66
C ASN A 56 -10.08 19.37 5.95
N CYS A 57 -10.84 18.55 6.65
CA CYS A 57 -11.33 17.31 6.10
C CYS A 57 -12.50 17.52 5.15
N ARG A 58 -12.36 17.07 3.88
CA ARG A 58 -13.34 17.28 2.80
C ARG A 58 -13.57 18.77 2.53
N PRO A 59 -12.53 19.53 2.12
CA PRO A 59 -12.68 20.94 1.80
C PRO A 59 -13.66 21.11 0.63
N GLU A 60 -14.30 22.27 0.56
CA GLU A 60 -15.25 22.57 -0.51
C GLU A 60 -14.62 22.39 -1.90
N VAL A 61 -15.41 21.80 -2.80
CA VAL A 61 -15.03 21.57 -4.19
C VAL A 61 -15.51 22.76 -5.00
N ASN A 62 -14.60 23.40 -5.75
CA ASN A 62 -14.99 24.46 -6.67
C ASN A 62 -15.63 23.84 -7.94
N PRO A 63 -16.94 24.05 -8.20
CA PRO A 63 -17.61 23.46 -9.35
C PRO A 63 -17.18 24.09 -10.69
N ASN A 64 -16.53 25.26 -10.66
CA ASN A 64 -16.06 25.97 -11.84
C ASN A 64 -14.61 25.58 -12.23
N LYS A 65 -14.01 24.62 -11.52
CA LYS A 65 -12.72 24.02 -11.87
C LYS A 65 -12.92 22.58 -12.30
N ASP A 66 -12.04 22.10 -13.15
CA ASP A 66 -11.91 20.67 -13.36
C ASP A 66 -11.41 20.02 -12.07
N ASN A 67 -12.09 18.94 -11.67
CA ASN A 67 -11.75 18.17 -10.49
C ASN A 67 -11.50 16.71 -10.87
N TYR A 68 -10.55 16.09 -10.16
CA TYR A 68 -10.11 14.73 -10.40
C TYR A 68 -10.01 13.98 -9.08
N VAL A 69 -10.49 12.74 -9.05
CA VAL A 69 -10.27 11.84 -7.91
C VAL A 69 -9.08 10.94 -8.21
N ILE A 70 -8.17 10.83 -7.25
CA ILE A 70 -7.08 9.87 -7.23
C ILE A 70 -7.58 8.59 -6.55
N GLY A 71 -7.62 7.51 -7.30
CA GLY A 71 -7.90 6.17 -6.78
C GLY A 71 -6.60 5.40 -6.57
N TYR A 72 -6.42 4.81 -5.39
CA TYR A 72 -5.23 4.00 -5.06
C TYR A 72 -5.57 2.62 -4.47
N GLY A 73 -6.85 2.35 -4.20
CA GLY A 73 -7.36 1.08 -3.70
C GLY A 73 -8.40 0.50 -4.65
N SER A 74 -9.58 0.11 -4.16
CA SER A 74 -10.63 -0.44 -5.02
C SER A 74 -11.11 0.52 -6.12
N LEU A 75 -10.93 1.83 -5.96
CA LEU A 75 -11.17 2.84 -7.01
C LEU A 75 -10.27 2.66 -8.25
N MET A 76 -9.15 1.92 -8.15
CA MET A 76 -8.34 1.52 -9.30
C MET A 76 -9.16 0.72 -10.31
N ASN A 77 -10.06 -0.13 -9.82
CA ASN A 77 -10.87 -1.03 -10.63
C ASN A 77 -12.01 -0.27 -11.32
N LYS A 78 -12.13 -0.48 -12.65
CA LYS A 78 -13.11 0.22 -13.49
C LYS A 78 -14.55 0.02 -13.03
N ASP A 79 -15.00 -1.23 -12.89
CA ASP A 79 -16.37 -1.53 -12.45
C ASP A 79 -16.62 -0.95 -11.06
N SER A 80 -15.64 -1.10 -10.18
CA SER A 80 -15.73 -0.61 -8.81
C SER A 80 -15.93 0.90 -8.74
N ARG A 81 -15.13 1.69 -9.48
CA ARG A 81 -15.27 3.16 -9.49
C ARG A 81 -16.53 3.62 -10.20
N GLN A 82 -16.97 2.93 -11.26
CA GLN A 82 -18.14 3.32 -12.04
C GLN A 82 -19.48 3.09 -11.33
N ILE A 83 -19.54 2.24 -10.30
CA ILE A 83 -20.71 2.19 -9.40
C ILE A 83 -20.92 3.55 -8.69
N THR A 84 -19.86 4.29 -8.40
CA THR A 84 -19.93 5.58 -7.70
C THR A 84 -19.95 6.76 -8.67
N VAL A 85 -19.11 6.69 -9.70
CA VAL A 85 -18.98 7.73 -10.74
C VAL A 85 -19.14 7.06 -12.11
N PRO A 86 -20.38 6.90 -12.63
CA PRO A 86 -20.64 6.14 -13.86
C PRO A 86 -19.81 6.59 -15.07
N ASN A 87 -19.50 7.88 -15.14
CA ASN A 87 -18.74 8.48 -16.24
C ASN A 87 -17.21 8.41 -16.07
N ALA A 88 -16.70 7.78 -15.00
CA ALA A 88 -15.26 7.57 -14.77
C ALA A 88 -14.68 6.43 -15.66
N THR A 89 -14.95 6.49 -16.96
CA THR A 89 -14.50 5.49 -17.94
C THR A 89 -12.99 5.59 -18.15
N TYR A 90 -12.51 6.79 -18.49
CA TYR A 90 -11.10 7.10 -18.65
C TYR A 90 -10.47 7.41 -17.29
N ALA A 91 -9.41 6.67 -16.95
CA ALA A 91 -8.62 6.93 -15.76
C ALA A 91 -7.14 6.70 -16.04
N ALA A 92 -6.32 7.72 -15.84
CA ALA A 92 -4.93 7.70 -16.30
C ALA A 92 -3.95 7.43 -15.15
N PRO A 93 -2.84 6.70 -15.41
CA PRO A 93 -1.90 6.29 -14.38
C PRO A 93 -1.00 7.43 -13.92
N ILE A 94 -0.71 7.43 -12.63
CA ILE A 94 0.15 8.41 -11.96
C ILE A 94 1.00 7.75 -10.88
N LEU A 95 2.09 8.43 -10.49
CA LEU A 95 2.70 8.27 -9.18
C LEU A 95 2.25 9.40 -8.28
N VAL A 96 2.00 9.07 -7.02
CA VAL A 96 1.75 10.01 -5.93
C VAL A 96 2.88 9.87 -4.93
N SER A 97 3.61 10.96 -4.69
CA SER A 97 4.74 11.02 -3.77
C SER A 97 4.33 11.52 -2.38
N SER A 98 5.15 11.22 -1.37
CA SER A 98 4.90 11.55 0.04
C SER A 98 3.67 10.87 0.64
N PHE A 99 3.28 9.72 0.07
CA PHE A 99 2.22 8.87 0.60
C PHE A 99 2.63 7.40 0.57
N GLU A 100 2.24 6.69 1.62
CA GLU A 100 2.39 5.25 1.76
C GLU A 100 1.01 4.59 1.69
N ARG A 101 0.90 3.50 0.93
CA ARG A 101 -0.31 2.67 0.84
C ARG A 101 -0.15 1.42 1.66
N LEU A 102 -1.08 1.16 2.56
CA LEU A 102 -1.05 -0.03 3.43
C LEU A 102 -2.43 -0.59 3.71
N TRP A 103 -2.51 -1.86 4.08
CA TRP A 103 -3.73 -2.46 4.64
C TRP A 103 -3.91 -2.02 6.08
N ALA A 104 -4.74 -0.99 6.32
CA ALA A 104 -4.95 -0.46 7.66
C ALA A 104 -6.21 0.41 7.81
N SER A 105 -7.31 0.06 7.14
CA SER A 105 -8.60 0.73 7.35
C SER A 105 -9.70 -0.30 7.56
N ARG A 106 -10.15 -0.48 8.80
CA ARG A 106 -11.18 -1.46 9.13
C ARG A 106 -12.56 -0.94 8.74
N GLY A 107 -13.34 -1.80 8.10
CA GLY A 107 -14.74 -1.55 7.78
C GLY A 107 -15.66 -2.31 8.71
N GLU A 108 -16.41 -1.60 9.55
CA GLU A 108 -17.35 -2.21 10.48
C GLU A 108 -18.42 -3.05 9.79
N LYS A 109 -19.06 -2.50 8.75
CA LYS A 109 -20.13 -3.19 8.02
C LYS A 109 -19.64 -4.43 7.25
N SER A 110 -18.44 -4.39 6.70
CA SER A 110 -17.88 -5.50 5.91
C SER A 110 -17.16 -6.54 6.76
N ARG A 111 -16.77 -6.17 8.00
CA ARG A 111 -15.88 -6.97 8.85
C ARG A 111 -14.62 -7.39 8.09
N ALA A 112 -13.95 -6.39 7.51
CA ALA A 112 -12.79 -6.54 6.65
C ALA A 112 -11.83 -5.34 6.80
N THR A 113 -10.58 -5.53 6.40
CA THR A 113 -9.59 -4.44 6.30
C THR A 113 -9.38 -4.03 4.84
N PHE A 114 -9.34 -2.73 4.61
CA PHE A 114 -9.18 -2.07 3.32
C PHE A 114 -7.87 -1.28 3.24
N LEU A 115 -7.51 -0.86 2.02
CA LEU A 115 -6.33 -0.05 1.78
C LEU A 115 -6.49 1.36 2.32
N LEU A 116 -5.41 1.89 2.85
CA LEU A 116 -5.28 3.23 3.39
C LEU A 116 -4.06 3.90 2.76
N ALA A 117 -4.22 5.14 2.31
CA ALA A 117 -3.11 6.03 2.05
C ALA A 117 -2.87 6.91 3.29
N VAL A 118 -1.63 6.94 3.77
CA VAL A 118 -1.17 7.84 4.84
C VAL A 118 -0.08 8.76 4.29
N PRO A 119 0.00 10.03 4.72
CA PRO A 119 1.13 10.88 4.43
C PRO A 119 2.42 10.28 5.01
N ASN A 120 3.43 10.08 4.17
CA ASN A 120 4.74 9.58 4.60
C ASN A 120 5.85 10.04 3.62
N LYS A 121 6.75 10.91 4.09
CA LYS A 121 7.84 11.47 3.27
C LYS A 121 8.80 10.37 2.82
N GLY A 122 9.23 10.44 1.56
CA GLY A 122 10.14 9.45 0.96
C GLY A 122 9.44 8.24 0.36
N TYR A 123 8.14 8.08 0.60
CA TYR A 123 7.33 7.04 -0.01
C TYR A 123 6.63 7.54 -1.28
N ALA A 124 6.34 6.62 -2.18
CA ALA A 124 5.50 6.86 -3.34
C ALA A 124 4.69 5.61 -3.68
N MET A 125 3.53 5.83 -4.27
CA MET A 125 2.68 4.75 -4.77
C MET A 125 2.17 5.09 -6.16
N ASN A 126 1.95 4.06 -6.97
CA ASN A 126 1.20 4.22 -8.20
C ASN A 126 -0.32 4.23 -7.92
N ALA A 127 -1.02 5.05 -8.69
CA ALA A 127 -2.45 5.27 -8.59
C ALA A 127 -3.01 5.61 -9.98
N ILE A 128 -4.31 5.86 -10.06
CA ILE A 128 -4.95 6.48 -11.20
C ILE A 128 -5.62 7.78 -10.80
N TYR A 129 -5.88 8.65 -11.76
CA TYR A 129 -6.87 9.72 -11.59
C TYR A 129 -7.95 9.65 -12.65
N TYR A 130 -9.17 10.07 -12.31
CA TYR A 130 -10.29 10.23 -13.24
C TYR A 130 -11.06 11.51 -12.95
N LYS A 131 -11.70 12.07 -13.98
CA LYS A 131 -12.50 13.29 -13.85
C LYS A 131 -13.76 13.01 -13.03
N ALA A 132 -14.10 13.91 -12.13
CA ALA A 132 -15.31 13.84 -11.30
C ALA A 132 -15.84 15.25 -11.11
N ASP A 133 -17.12 15.48 -11.39
CA ASP A 133 -17.76 16.76 -11.06
C ASP A 133 -18.03 16.88 -9.53
N ALA A 134 -18.58 18.01 -9.09
CA ALA A 134 -18.85 18.23 -7.67
C ALA A 134 -19.87 17.22 -7.07
N LYS A 135 -20.82 16.73 -7.88
CA LYS A 135 -21.79 15.71 -7.47
C LYS A 135 -21.12 14.34 -7.37
N ASP A 136 -20.26 14.00 -8.33
CA ASP A 136 -19.46 12.77 -8.32
C ASP A 136 -18.51 12.73 -7.12
N ILE A 137 -17.91 13.87 -6.76
CA ILE A 137 -17.08 13.97 -5.55
C ILE A 137 -17.93 13.78 -4.31
N SER A 138 -19.11 14.38 -4.24
CA SER A 138 -20.04 14.17 -3.10
C SER A 138 -20.46 12.71 -2.97
N ALA A 139 -20.73 12.01 -4.08
CA ALA A 139 -21.01 10.58 -4.08
C ALA A 139 -19.79 9.74 -3.64
N THR A 140 -18.59 10.19 -3.99
CA THR A 140 -17.34 9.55 -3.54
C THR A 140 -17.08 9.82 -2.06
N ASP A 141 -17.40 11.01 -1.54
CA ASP A 141 -17.32 11.35 -0.11
C ASP A 141 -18.22 10.42 0.73
N LEU A 142 -19.42 10.08 0.22
CA LEU A 142 -20.31 9.11 0.85
C LEU A 142 -19.76 7.68 0.82
N ARG A 143 -19.11 7.28 -0.28
CA ARG A 143 -18.47 5.96 -0.39
C ARG A 143 -17.30 5.83 0.56
N GLU A 144 -16.46 6.85 0.64
CA GLU A 144 -15.21 6.88 1.40
C GLU A 144 -15.43 7.57 2.76
N ALA A 145 -16.59 7.34 3.38
CA ALA A 145 -17.05 8.05 4.58
C ALA A 145 -16.09 7.95 5.77
N SER A 146 -15.32 6.86 5.88
CA SER A 146 -14.32 6.63 6.92
C SER A 146 -12.97 7.30 6.66
N TYR A 147 -12.76 7.92 5.50
CA TYR A 147 -11.53 8.60 5.13
C TYR A 147 -11.73 10.11 5.06
N CYS A 148 -10.61 10.83 4.99
CA CYS A 148 -10.58 12.25 4.81
C CYS A 148 -10.19 12.64 3.39
N ARG A 149 -11.04 13.38 2.67
CA ARG A 149 -10.68 13.91 1.35
C ARG A 149 -9.78 15.12 1.52
N VAL A 150 -8.60 15.06 0.90
CA VAL A 150 -7.60 16.13 0.88
C VAL A 150 -7.21 16.48 -0.54
N LYS A 151 -6.74 17.72 -0.73
CA LYS A 151 -6.16 18.15 -2.01
C LYS A 151 -4.72 17.70 -2.11
N ILE A 152 -4.34 17.06 -3.21
CA ILE A 152 -2.95 16.68 -3.46
C ILE A 152 -2.25 17.78 -4.26
N PRO A 153 -1.14 18.34 -3.76
CA PRO A 153 -0.38 19.34 -4.50
C PRO A 153 0.12 18.76 -5.81
N ARG A 154 0.00 19.56 -6.88
CA ARG A 154 0.39 19.12 -8.22
C ARG A 154 1.85 18.66 -8.31
N LYS A 155 2.75 19.28 -7.55
CA LYS A 155 4.18 18.90 -7.49
C LYS A 155 4.39 17.47 -6.98
N ASP A 156 3.42 16.90 -6.27
CA ASP A 156 3.53 15.57 -5.67
C ASP A 156 2.92 14.47 -6.57
N ILE A 157 2.46 14.83 -7.78
CA ILE A 157 1.84 13.92 -8.76
C ILE A 157 2.66 13.89 -10.05
N VAL A 158 3.07 12.69 -10.47
CA VAL A 158 3.84 12.47 -11.70
C VAL A 158 3.01 11.64 -12.68
N PRO A 159 2.80 12.08 -13.94
CA PRO A 159 2.14 11.27 -14.95
C PRO A 159 2.94 10.01 -15.28
N LEU A 160 2.26 8.88 -15.43
CA LEU A 160 2.82 7.64 -15.96
C LEU A 160 2.08 7.27 -17.26
N GLY A 161 2.81 6.93 -18.32
CA GLY A 161 2.18 6.53 -19.59
C GLY A 161 1.38 7.62 -20.32
N ILE A 162 1.34 8.85 -19.81
CA ILE A 162 0.70 10.02 -20.43
C ILE A 162 1.67 11.19 -20.52
N LYS A 163 1.44 12.10 -21.47
CA LYS A 163 2.35 13.24 -21.72
C LYS A 163 2.34 14.26 -20.57
N SER A 164 1.15 14.58 -20.07
CA SER A 164 0.97 15.60 -19.05
C SER A 164 -0.35 15.40 -18.33
N LEU A 165 -0.36 15.69 -17.04
CA LEU A 165 -1.59 15.74 -16.26
C LEU A 165 -2.37 17.04 -16.56
N PRO A 166 -3.71 16.99 -16.58
CA PRO A 166 -4.57 18.15 -16.86
C PRO A 166 -4.45 19.23 -15.79
N LYS A 167 -4.99 20.42 -16.11
CA LYS A 167 -5.18 21.50 -15.13
C LYS A 167 -6.42 21.19 -14.30
N GLY A 168 -6.33 21.37 -12.98
CA GLY A 168 -7.45 21.13 -12.08
C GLY A 168 -6.98 20.71 -10.70
N ASP A 169 -7.95 20.43 -9.85
CA ASP A 169 -7.72 19.99 -8.48
C ASP A 169 -7.79 18.46 -8.39
N PHE A 170 -6.81 17.87 -7.69
CA PHE A 170 -6.70 16.43 -7.51
C PHE A 170 -7.00 16.08 -6.06
N TRP A 171 -7.93 15.15 -5.85
CA TRP A 171 -8.48 14.80 -4.56
C TRP A 171 -8.14 13.36 -4.20
N MET A 172 -7.67 13.12 -2.98
CA MET A 172 -7.38 11.78 -2.49
C MET A 172 -7.99 11.60 -1.09
N TYR A 173 -8.44 10.40 -0.80
CA TYR A 173 -9.03 10.03 0.48
C TYR A 173 -7.96 9.39 1.36
N VAL A 174 -7.63 9.96 2.51
CA VAL A 174 -6.49 9.54 3.35
C VAL A 174 -6.89 9.47 4.82
N LYS A 175 -6.04 8.90 5.67
CA LYS A 175 -6.09 9.09 7.14
C LYS A 175 -4.69 9.41 7.64
N ASP A 176 -4.60 9.91 8.87
CA ASP A 176 -3.32 9.94 9.58
C ASP A 176 -2.91 8.51 9.95
N PHE A 177 -1.60 8.27 10.03
CA PHE A 177 -1.09 6.96 10.45
C PHE A 177 -1.51 6.60 11.89
N LYS A 178 -1.71 7.58 12.77
CA LYS A 178 -2.23 7.36 14.13
C LYS A 178 -3.63 6.72 14.14
N ASP A 179 -4.39 6.91 13.06
CA ASP A 179 -5.75 6.39 12.86
C ASP A 179 -5.74 5.10 12.01
N ALA A 180 -4.56 4.51 11.79
CA ALA A 180 -4.39 3.26 11.08
C ALA A 180 -4.91 2.07 11.92
N GLU A 181 -5.73 1.23 11.28
CA GLU A 181 -6.38 0.09 11.89
C GLU A 181 -5.98 -1.18 11.12
N PHE A 182 -4.90 -1.83 11.56
CA PHE A 182 -4.31 -2.99 10.87
C PHE A 182 -5.22 -4.23 10.84
N PRO A 183 -5.03 -5.20 9.93
CA PRO A 183 -5.79 -6.43 9.90
C PRO A 183 -5.71 -7.19 11.23
N ASN A 184 -6.78 -7.94 11.53
CA ASN A 184 -6.81 -8.93 12.60
C ASN A 184 -7.83 -10.03 12.24
N LYS A 185 -8.02 -11.02 13.11
CA LYS A 185 -8.94 -12.15 12.87
C LYS A 185 -10.39 -11.71 12.61
N ASP A 186 -10.80 -10.62 13.23
CA ASP A 186 -12.16 -10.06 13.13
C ASP A 186 -12.39 -9.20 11.90
N TYR A 187 -11.31 -8.62 11.36
CA TYR A 187 -11.26 -7.74 10.20
C TYR A 187 -10.12 -8.17 9.26
N PRO A 188 -10.24 -9.35 8.62
CA PRO A 188 -9.18 -9.84 7.74
C PRO A 188 -9.10 -9.02 6.45
N ILE A 189 -7.97 -9.13 5.74
CA ILE A 189 -7.90 -8.76 4.33
C ILE A 189 -8.69 -9.79 3.53
N LEU A 190 -9.72 -9.36 2.80
CA LEU A 190 -10.47 -10.25 1.91
C LEU A 190 -9.69 -10.44 0.61
N GLN A 191 -9.51 -11.68 0.17
CA GLN A 191 -8.91 -11.98 -1.14
C GLN A 191 -9.67 -11.28 -2.26
N THR A 192 -10.99 -11.25 -2.21
CA THR A 192 -11.81 -10.60 -3.26
C THR A 192 -11.61 -9.09 -3.31
N TYR A 193 -11.35 -8.42 -2.17
CA TYR A 193 -10.97 -7.00 -2.21
C TYR A 193 -9.57 -6.80 -2.80
N ALA A 194 -8.59 -7.63 -2.40
CA ALA A 194 -7.26 -7.59 -2.98
C ALA A 194 -7.26 -7.86 -4.49
N ASP A 195 -8.07 -8.83 -4.92
CA ASP A 195 -8.31 -9.13 -6.33
C ASP A 195 -8.89 -7.92 -7.06
N THR A 196 -9.87 -7.22 -6.48
CA THR A 196 -10.45 -6.01 -7.08
C THR A 196 -9.40 -4.92 -7.25
N PHE A 197 -8.61 -4.62 -6.22
CA PHE A 197 -7.53 -3.63 -6.29
C PHE A 197 -6.49 -3.99 -7.36
N MET A 198 -5.95 -5.20 -7.30
CA MET A 198 -4.90 -5.66 -8.24
C MET A 198 -5.42 -5.75 -9.68
N THR A 199 -6.68 -6.13 -9.87
CA THR A 199 -7.34 -6.06 -11.19
C THR A 199 -7.34 -4.64 -11.73
N GLY A 200 -7.66 -3.64 -10.90
CA GLY A 200 -7.60 -2.25 -11.34
C GLY A 200 -6.21 -1.84 -11.82
N CYS A 201 -5.16 -2.26 -11.11
CA CYS A 201 -3.80 -2.04 -11.53
C CYS A 201 -3.48 -2.73 -12.87
N LEU A 202 -3.92 -3.97 -13.07
CA LEU A 202 -3.68 -4.71 -14.30
C LEU A 202 -4.51 -4.20 -15.48
N GLN A 203 -5.73 -3.69 -15.23
CA GLN A 203 -6.53 -2.97 -16.22
C GLN A 203 -5.78 -1.73 -16.72
N THR A 204 -5.28 -0.90 -15.80
CA THR A 204 -4.48 0.27 -16.15
C THR A 204 -3.19 -0.11 -16.87
N GLN A 205 -2.54 -1.20 -16.45
CA GLN A 205 -1.36 -1.73 -17.12
C GLN A 205 -1.64 -2.04 -18.59
N ALA A 206 -2.72 -2.77 -18.86
CA ALA A 206 -3.13 -3.13 -20.21
C ALA A 206 -3.57 -1.91 -21.04
N GLU A 207 -4.39 -1.02 -20.48
CA GLU A 207 -4.95 0.13 -21.18
C GLU A 207 -3.88 1.13 -21.64
N PHE A 208 -2.80 1.29 -20.85
CA PHE A 208 -1.71 2.23 -21.13
C PHE A 208 -0.43 1.56 -21.65
N ASN A 209 -0.48 0.27 -22.00
CA ASN A 209 0.67 -0.51 -22.48
C ASN A 209 1.90 -0.42 -21.55
N LEU A 210 1.66 -0.48 -20.24
CA LEU A 210 2.71 -0.50 -19.23
C LEU A 210 3.13 -1.96 -18.96
N THR A 211 4.33 -2.18 -18.46
CA THR A 211 4.85 -3.55 -18.23
C THR A 211 4.78 -3.99 -16.75
N GLU A 212 5.03 -3.07 -15.82
CA GLU A 212 5.23 -3.40 -14.40
C GLU A 212 4.22 -2.72 -13.46
N PHE A 213 3.17 -2.07 -13.97
CA PHE A 213 2.26 -1.27 -13.15
C PHE A 213 1.48 -2.11 -12.11
N GLY A 214 1.08 -3.33 -12.47
CA GLY A 214 0.47 -4.29 -11.55
C GLY A 214 1.45 -4.75 -10.47
N LYS A 215 2.70 -5.07 -10.84
CA LYS A 215 3.73 -5.46 -9.87
C LYS A 215 4.07 -4.30 -8.93
N LEU A 216 4.21 -3.09 -9.47
CA LEU A 216 4.44 -1.87 -8.71
C LEU A 216 3.31 -1.62 -7.71
N CYS A 217 2.05 -1.88 -8.08
CA CYS A 217 0.94 -1.82 -7.13
C CYS A 217 1.17 -2.69 -5.90
N PHE A 218 1.62 -3.92 -6.10
CA PHE A 218 1.92 -4.85 -5.01
C PHE A 218 3.15 -4.39 -4.20
N ASP A 219 4.25 -4.09 -4.89
CA ASP A 219 5.54 -3.72 -4.27
C ASP A 219 5.44 -2.43 -3.44
N THR A 220 4.58 -1.47 -3.82
CA THR A 220 4.36 -0.22 -3.07
C THR A 220 3.11 -0.28 -2.19
N THR A 221 2.61 -1.47 -1.88
CA THR A 221 1.56 -1.67 -0.88
C THR A 221 2.14 -2.45 0.28
N TYR A 222 1.98 -1.92 1.47
CA TYR A 222 2.57 -2.48 2.69
C TYR A 222 1.53 -3.20 3.55
N ASN A 223 2.04 -3.99 4.49
CA ASN A 223 1.24 -4.73 5.47
C ASN A 223 0.28 -5.76 4.85
N TRP A 224 0.75 -6.55 3.87
CA TRP A 224 0.04 -7.75 3.41
C TRP A 224 0.07 -8.83 4.52
N ASP A 225 -0.80 -8.67 5.53
CA ASP A 225 -0.86 -9.54 6.70
C ASP A 225 -1.40 -10.93 6.33
N LEU A 226 -0.47 -11.86 6.08
CA LEU A 226 -0.77 -13.24 5.71
C LEU A 226 -1.50 -14.00 6.83
N ALA A 227 -1.27 -13.66 8.10
CA ALA A 227 -1.92 -14.33 9.23
C ALA A 227 -3.40 -13.94 9.35
N ASN A 228 -3.76 -12.75 8.89
CA ASN A 228 -5.12 -12.22 8.89
C ASN A 228 -5.66 -12.01 7.46
N TRP A 229 -5.34 -12.95 6.57
CA TRP A 229 -5.84 -12.99 5.20
C TRP A 229 -6.95 -14.02 5.04
N LEU A 230 -8.13 -13.61 4.56
CA LEU A 230 -9.25 -14.51 4.29
C LEU A 230 -9.37 -14.80 2.79
N TYR A 231 -9.25 -16.07 2.43
CA TYR A 231 -9.53 -16.53 1.07
C TYR A 231 -11.04 -16.72 0.85
N ASP A 232 -11.71 -15.75 0.25
CA ASP A 232 -13.17 -15.71 0.06
C ASP A 232 -13.62 -15.80 -1.40
N ARG A 233 -12.77 -16.25 -2.34
CA ARG A 233 -13.13 -16.33 -3.78
C ARG A 233 -14.33 -17.24 -4.07
N SER A 234 -14.50 -18.33 -3.31
CA SER A 234 -15.62 -19.28 -3.50
C SER A 234 -16.96 -18.74 -3.01
N ASN A 235 -16.94 -17.78 -2.09
CA ASN A 235 -18.12 -17.07 -1.60
C ASN A 235 -17.76 -15.60 -1.36
N PRO A 236 -17.68 -14.78 -2.44
CA PRO A 236 -17.17 -13.43 -2.37
C PRO A 236 -17.89 -12.56 -1.33
N ARG A 237 -17.14 -12.01 -0.37
CA ARG A 237 -17.68 -11.12 0.67
C ARG A 237 -17.57 -9.65 0.29
N TYR A 238 -16.65 -9.29 -0.61
CA TYR A 238 -16.51 -7.90 -1.03
C TYR A 238 -17.58 -7.51 -2.06
N SER A 239 -18.43 -6.55 -1.70
CA SER A 239 -19.61 -6.16 -2.50
C SER A 239 -19.31 -5.54 -3.86
N ARG A 240 -18.08 -5.09 -4.10
CA ARG A 240 -17.63 -4.53 -5.38
C ARG A 240 -16.74 -5.49 -6.17
N TYR A 241 -16.75 -6.77 -5.80
CA TYR A 241 -16.18 -7.84 -6.59
C TYR A 241 -17.06 -8.09 -7.83
N SER A 242 -16.45 -8.21 -9.00
CA SER A 242 -17.17 -8.41 -10.27
C SER A 242 -16.57 -9.56 -11.08
N GLN A 243 -17.31 -10.06 -12.07
CA GLN A 243 -16.82 -11.09 -12.99
C GLN A 243 -15.56 -10.65 -13.77
N ASP A 244 -15.44 -9.36 -14.06
CA ASP A 244 -14.23 -8.83 -14.71
C ASP A 244 -12.99 -8.93 -13.83
N THR A 245 -13.17 -8.98 -12.51
CA THR A 245 -12.08 -9.25 -11.56
C THR A 245 -11.56 -10.69 -11.70
N GLU A 246 -12.42 -11.64 -12.05
CA GLU A 246 -12.03 -13.06 -12.16
C GLU A 246 -11.03 -13.30 -13.31
N LYS A 247 -11.14 -12.51 -14.39
CA LYS A 247 -10.27 -12.61 -15.59
C LYS A 247 -8.79 -12.38 -15.27
N TYR A 248 -8.48 -11.66 -14.20
CA TYR A 248 -7.12 -11.30 -13.82
C TYR A 248 -6.54 -12.19 -12.71
N ARG A 249 -7.31 -13.13 -12.13
CA ARG A 249 -6.85 -14.01 -11.04
C ARG A 249 -5.50 -14.69 -11.34
N PRO A 250 -5.25 -15.28 -12.54
CA PRO A 250 -3.96 -15.92 -12.82
C PRO A 250 -2.76 -14.95 -12.74
N GLN A 251 -2.90 -13.73 -13.26
CA GLN A 251 -1.85 -12.71 -13.15
C GLN A 251 -1.68 -12.24 -11.70
N ILE A 252 -2.77 -12.08 -10.96
CA ILE A 252 -2.76 -11.67 -9.55
C ILE A 252 -2.04 -12.72 -8.70
N ASP A 253 -2.35 -14.00 -8.89
CA ASP A 253 -1.73 -15.09 -8.15
C ASP A 253 -0.22 -15.20 -8.46
N LYS A 254 0.18 -14.89 -9.70
CA LYS A 254 1.59 -14.79 -10.08
C LYS A 254 2.31 -13.61 -9.42
N ILE A 255 1.63 -12.50 -9.15
CA ILE A 255 2.23 -11.32 -8.48
C ILE A 255 2.32 -11.54 -6.98
N ILE A 256 1.22 -11.94 -6.35
CA ILE A 256 1.13 -12.06 -4.90
C ILE A 256 2.02 -13.21 -4.38
N ARG A 257 2.37 -14.19 -5.24
CA ARG A 257 3.21 -15.37 -4.92
C ARG A 257 3.08 -15.76 -3.46
N ARG A 258 1.94 -16.33 -3.12
CA ARG A 258 1.80 -16.99 -1.83
C ARG A 258 2.78 -18.15 -1.85
N LEU A 259 3.81 -18.08 -1.01
CA LEU A 259 4.56 -19.28 -0.65
C LEU A 259 3.51 -20.26 -0.13
N THR A 260 3.26 -21.33 -0.86
CA THR A 260 2.58 -22.47 -0.27
C THR A 260 3.56 -23.14 0.69
N PHE A 261 3.06 -23.94 1.63
CA PHE A 261 3.92 -24.72 2.53
C PHE A 261 4.94 -25.61 1.77
N ASP A 262 4.68 -25.89 0.48
CA ASP A 262 5.55 -26.68 -0.40
C ASP A 262 6.70 -25.86 -1.02
N ASP A 263 6.67 -24.53 -0.90
CA ASP A 263 7.71 -23.62 -1.42
C ASP A 263 8.76 -23.24 -0.36
N ASP A 264 8.70 -23.82 0.84
CA ASP A 264 9.70 -23.63 1.91
C ASP A 264 10.85 -24.64 1.74
N PRO A 265 12.04 -24.22 1.26
CA PRO A 265 13.19 -25.10 1.24
C PRO A 265 13.72 -25.22 2.66
N LEU A 266 13.26 -26.26 3.37
CA LEU A 266 13.99 -26.78 4.54
C LEU A 266 15.44 -27.11 4.19
#